data_AF-A0A255GQG7-F1
#
_entry.id   AF-A0A255GQG7-F1
#
_cell.length_a   1.000
_cell.length_b   1.000
_cell.length_c   1.000
_cell.angle_alpha   90.00
_cell.angle_beta   90.00
_cell.angle_gamma   90.00
#
_symmetry.space_group_name_H-M   'P 1'
#
loop_
_entity.id
_entity.type
_entity.pdbx_description
1 polymer ?
#
loop_
_entity_poly.entity_id
_entity_poly.type
_entity_poly.pdbx_seq_one_letter_code
_entity_poly.pdbx_strand_id
1 'polypeptide(L)'
;MTEPLPGWCTPHSVTVEMHEGAGAYGDTYSAPVALACWRKETRQLVRDKNGDEVVSEAQLRLRPDEEGRDVEALFVPDSRVTLDSGRITYVIGAGRRDGLGFWDHVEVTLQ
;
A
#
# COMPACT_ATOMS: atom_id res chain seq x y z
N MET A 1 14.40 6.58 19.09
CA MET A 1 13.08 5.94 18.95
C MET A 1 12.20 6.99 18.31
N THR A 2 12.14 7.03 16.99
CA THR A 2 11.34 8.05 16.30
C THR A 2 9.91 7.55 16.19
N GLU A 3 8.96 8.40 16.55
CA GLU A 3 7.55 8.03 16.62
C GLU A 3 6.93 8.20 15.22
N PRO A 4 6.69 7.11 14.47
CA PRO A 4 6.17 7.21 13.11
C PRO A 4 4.75 7.80 13.11
N LEU A 5 4.21 8.08 11.90
CA LEU A 5 2.88 8.68 11.67
C LEU A 5 1.90 8.48 12.85
N PRO A 6 1.45 9.55 13.53
CA PRO A 6 0.56 9.42 14.68
C PRO A 6 -0.76 8.70 14.31
N GLY A 7 -1.34 7.93 15.23
CA GLY A 7 -2.52 7.08 14.93
C GLY A 7 -3.78 7.88 14.57
N TRP A 8 -3.87 9.13 15.02
CA TRP A 8 -4.93 10.05 14.62
C TRP A 8 -4.81 10.50 13.15
N CYS A 9 -3.65 10.31 12.51
CA CYS A 9 -3.43 10.59 11.09
C CYS A 9 -3.87 9.43 10.18
N THR A 10 -4.21 8.25 10.70
CA THR A 10 -4.57 7.06 9.91
C THR A 10 -6.01 6.62 10.16
N PRO A 11 -7.02 7.40 9.70
CA PRO A 11 -8.42 7.12 10.01
C PRO A 11 -9.04 5.99 9.17
N HIS A 12 -8.35 5.50 8.13
CA HIS A 12 -8.87 4.47 7.23
C HIS A 12 -8.21 3.12 7.53
N SER A 13 -8.88 2.04 7.13
CA SER A 13 -8.32 0.70 7.12
C SER A 13 -8.27 0.14 5.71
N VAL A 14 -7.25 -0.67 5.44
CA VAL A 14 -7.13 -1.44 4.20
C VAL A 14 -6.70 -2.85 4.55
N THR A 15 -7.08 -3.80 3.70
CA THR A 15 -6.60 -5.18 3.78
C THR A 15 -5.70 -5.43 2.58
N VAL A 16 -4.44 -5.82 2.83
CA VAL A 16 -3.48 -6.20 1.80
C VAL A 16 -3.32 -7.71 1.77
N GLU A 17 -3.39 -8.28 0.58
CA GLU A 17 -2.99 -9.65 0.27
C GLU A 17 -1.78 -9.55 -0.65
N MET A 18 -0.60 -9.91 -0.13
CA MET A 18 0.67 -9.74 -0.84
C MET A 18 0.73 -10.68 -2.04
N HIS A 19 1.13 -10.20 -3.22
CA HIS A 19 1.34 -11.06 -4.38
C HIS A 19 2.56 -11.97 -4.15
N GLU A 20 2.35 -13.30 -4.20
CA GLU A 20 3.41 -14.30 -4.02
C GLU A 20 3.93 -14.85 -5.36
N GLY A 21 3.23 -14.54 -6.46
CA GLY A 21 3.59 -14.94 -7.81
C GLY A 21 2.40 -15.41 -8.65
N ALA A 22 2.67 -15.69 -9.92
CA ALA A 22 1.71 -16.26 -10.85
C ALA A 22 1.90 -17.79 -10.93
N GLY A 23 0.84 -18.55 -10.63
CA GLY A 23 0.79 -20.00 -10.79
C GLY A 23 0.01 -20.42 -12.03
N ALA A 24 -0.02 -21.74 -12.31
CA ALA A 24 -0.72 -22.31 -13.47
C ALA A 24 -2.24 -22.02 -13.50
N TYR A 25 -2.81 -21.64 -12.35
CA TYR A 25 -4.23 -21.33 -12.18
C TYR A 25 -4.52 -19.85 -11.90
N GLY A 26 -3.52 -18.97 -12.00
CA GLY A 26 -3.63 -17.54 -11.73
C GLY A 26 -2.70 -17.07 -10.60
N ASP A 27 -2.86 -15.81 -10.22
CA ASP A 27 -2.06 -15.17 -9.17
C ASP A 27 -2.34 -15.79 -7.79
N THR A 28 -1.27 -15.99 -7.03
CA THR A 28 -1.30 -16.45 -5.65
C THR A 28 -1.05 -15.26 -4.73
N TYR A 29 -1.83 -15.17 -3.66
CA TYR A 29 -1.73 -14.09 -2.69
C TYR A 29 -1.57 -14.65 -1.27
N SER A 30 -0.85 -13.91 -0.43
CA SER A 30 -0.66 -14.25 0.97
C SER A 30 -1.95 -14.12 1.78
N ALA A 31 -1.89 -14.55 3.05
CA ALA A 31 -2.97 -14.28 4.00
C ALA A 31 -3.25 -12.75 4.10
N PRO A 32 -4.53 -12.36 4.24
CA PRO A 32 -4.92 -10.95 4.32
C PRO A 32 -4.39 -10.30 5.61
N VAL A 33 -3.81 -9.11 5.46
CA VAL A 33 -3.30 -8.28 6.57
C VAL A 33 -4.06 -6.96 6.58
N ALA A 34 -4.75 -6.67 7.69
CA ALA A 34 -5.41 -5.38 7.89
C ALA A 34 -4.41 -4.35 8.45
N LEU A 35 -4.37 -3.16 7.86
CA LEU A 35 -3.46 -2.07 8.23
C LEU A 35 -4.22 -0.75 8.34
N ALA A 36 -3.80 0.10 9.28
CA ALA A 36 -4.29 1.46 9.39
C ALA A 36 -3.55 2.39 8.40
N CYS A 37 -4.29 3.26 7.72
CA CYS A 37 -3.71 4.15 6.73
C CYS A 37 -4.42 5.49 6.63
N TRP A 38 -3.73 6.45 6.00
CA TRP A 38 -4.35 7.60 5.41
C TRP A 38 -4.51 7.36 3.91
N ARG A 39 -5.74 7.44 3.41
CA ARG A 39 -6.05 7.28 1.98
C ARG A 39 -6.36 8.62 1.34
N LYS A 40 -5.80 8.84 0.16
CA LYS A 40 -6.17 9.91 -0.77
C LYS A 40 -6.68 9.30 -2.05
N GLU A 41 -7.96 9.50 -2.35
CA GLU A 41 -8.56 9.11 -3.63
C GLU A 41 -8.39 10.27 -4.61
N THR A 42 -7.48 10.11 -5.58
CA THR A 42 -7.20 11.13 -6.59
C THR A 42 -6.73 10.42 -7.84
N ARG A 43 -7.39 10.72 -8.97
CA ARG A 43 -7.02 10.20 -10.28
C ARG A 43 -5.84 10.96 -10.85
N GLN A 44 -4.77 10.25 -11.18
CA GLN A 44 -3.56 10.81 -11.79
C GLN A 44 -2.91 9.77 -12.72
N LEU A 45 -2.21 10.24 -13.76
CA LEU A 45 -1.39 9.36 -14.61
C LEU A 45 -0.06 9.07 -13.90
N VAL A 46 0.27 7.80 -13.74
CA VAL A 46 1.55 7.31 -13.20
C VAL A 46 2.12 6.24 -14.13
N ARG A 47 3.41 5.89 -13.96
CA ARG A 47 4.02 4.77 -14.68
C ARG A 47 3.98 3.52 -13.83
N ASP A 48 3.64 2.41 -14.45
CA ASP A 48 3.66 1.10 -13.81
C ASP A 48 5.08 0.48 -13.78
N LYS A 49 5.17 -0.76 -13.28
CA LYS A 49 6.43 -1.52 -13.22
C LYS A 49 7.04 -1.85 -14.59
N ASN A 50 6.24 -1.89 -15.65
CA ASN A 50 6.68 -2.14 -17.03
C ASN A 50 7.05 -0.83 -17.76
N GLY A 51 6.74 0.32 -17.16
CA GLY A 51 6.95 1.65 -17.72
C GLY A 51 5.75 2.20 -18.48
N ASP A 52 4.61 1.50 -18.47
CA ASP A 52 3.37 1.88 -19.13
C ASP A 52 2.62 2.96 -18.33
N GLU A 53 1.95 3.88 -19.04
CA GLU A 53 1.12 4.90 -18.40
C GLU A 53 -0.21 4.30 -17.92
N VAL A 54 -0.41 4.29 -16.61
CA VAL A 54 -1.62 3.79 -15.95
C VAL A 54 -2.26 4.89 -15.12
N VAL A 55 -3.58 4.81 -14.95
CA VAL A 55 -4.31 5.72 -14.06
C VAL A 55 -4.17 5.17 -12.64
N SER A 56 -3.53 5.93 -11.76
CA SER A 56 -3.63 5.71 -10.33
C SER A 56 -4.91 6.35 -9.81
N GLU A 57 -5.75 5.56 -9.15
CA GLU A 57 -7.00 6.05 -8.56
C GLU A 57 -6.88 6.42 -7.08
N ALA A 58 -5.87 5.89 -6.37
CA ALA A 58 -5.66 6.16 -4.96
C ALA A 58 -4.19 6.10 -4.53
N GLN A 59 -3.87 6.81 -3.45
CA GLN A 59 -2.60 6.73 -2.73
C GLN A 59 -2.85 6.45 -1.25
N LEU A 60 -2.00 5.62 -0.66
CA LEU A 60 -2.01 5.34 0.78
C LEU A 60 -0.74 5.88 1.43
N ARG A 61 -0.86 6.31 2.68
CA ARG A 61 0.25 6.55 3.60
C ARG A 61 0.08 5.68 4.83
N LEU A 62 1.06 4.84 5.10
CA LEU A 62 1.08 3.90 6.21
C LEU A 62 2.29 4.13 7.08
N ARG A 63 2.22 3.66 8.33
CA ARG A 63 3.43 3.55 9.16
C ARG A 63 4.41 2.59 8.49
N PRO A 64 5.72 2.81 8.62
CA PRO A 64 6.72 1.90 8.05
C PRO A 64 6.83 0.58 8.81
N ASP A 65 6.46 0.60 10.09
CA ASP A 65 6.36 -0.59 10.93
C ASP A 65 4.98 -0.60 11.59
N GLU A 66 4.27 -1.72 11.45
CA GLU A 66 3.02 -1.98 12.14
C GLU A 66 3.07 -3.41 12.70
N GLU A 67 2.97 -3.51 14.03
CA GLU A 67 3.09 -4.78 14.76
C GLU A 67 4.41 -5.55 14.49
N GLY A 68 5.52 -4.86 14.23
CA GLY A 68 6.83 -5.48 13.95
C GLY A 68 6.97 -6.02 12.53
N ARG A 69 6.07 -5.65 11.62
CA ARG A 69 6.11 -6.02 10.20
C ARG A 69 6.69 -4.87 9.39
N ASP A 70 7.56 -5.20 8.44
CA ASP A 70 7.97 -4.26 7.40
C ASP A 70 6.81 -4.03 6.43
N VAL A 71 6.17 -2.86 6.56
CA VAL A 71 4.95 -2.54 5.81
C VAL A 71 5.24 -2.39 4.32
N GLU A 72 6.41 -1.86 3.94
CA GLU A 72 6.79 -1.70 2.53
C GLU A 72 6.84 -3.05 1.80
N ALA A 73 7.36 -4.08 2.46
CA ALA A 73 7.48 -5.43 1.91
C ALA A 73 6.13 -6.11 1.62
N LEU A 74 5.04 -5.66 2.25
CA LEU A 74 3.69 -6.20 1.99
C LEU A 74 3.08 -5.67 0.68
N PHE A 75 3.55 -4.50 0.21
CA PHE A 75 3.02 -3.82 -0.97
C PHE A 75 3.95 -4.00 -2.18
N VAL A 76 4.20 -5.26 -2.55
CA VAL A 76 4.81 -5.57 -3.86
C VAL A 76 3.85 -5.23 -5.01
N PRO A 77 4.36 -4.95 -6.23
CA PRO A 77 3.50 -4.74 -7.39
C PRO A 77 2.52 -5.88 -7.61
N ASP A 78 1.31 -5.56 -8.04
CA ASP A 78 0.17 -6.47 -8.22
C ASP A 78 -0.40 -7.08 -6.93
N SER A 79 0.12 -6.74 -5.74
CA SER A 79 -0.55 -7.07 -4.47
C SER A 79 -1.98 -6.54 -4.50
N ARG A 80 -2.90 -7.35 -3.99
CA ARG A 80 -4.32 -7.00 -3.93
C ARG A 80 -4.58 -6.19 -2.66
N VAL A 81 -5.27 -5.07 -2.82
CA VAL A 81 -5.63 -4.19 -1.71
C VAL A 81 -7.15 -4.00 -1.72
N THR A 82 -7.79 -4.39 -0.62
CA THR A 82 -9.21 -4.15 -0.37
C THR A 82 -9.35 -2.92 0.51
N LEU A 83 -10.06 -1.92 0.00
CA LEU A 83 -10.37 -0.70 0.72
C LEU A 83 -11.52 -0.91 1.71
N ASP A 84 -11.64 -0.04 2.72
CA ASP A 84 -12.79 0.01 3.65
C ASP A 84 -14.16 0.06 2.97
N SER A 85 -14.24 0.60 1.75
CA SER A 85 -15.44 0.65 0.91
C SER A 85 -15.80 -0.70 0.26
N GLY A 86 -14.95 -1.72 0.42
CA GLY A 86 -15.05 -3.02 -0.25
C GLY A 86 -14.50 -3.02 -1.68
N ARG A 87 -14.06 -1.88 -2.20
CA ARG A 87 -13.40 -1.80 -3.52
C ARG A 87 -12.06 -2.52 -3.48
N ILE A 88 -11.83 -3.37 -4.47
CA ILE A 88 -10.53 -4.03 -4.70
C ILE A 88 -9.74 -3.20 -5.71
N THR A 89 -8.48 -2.98 -5.40
CA THR A 89 -7.49 -2.29 -6.23
C THR A 89 -6.15 -3.01 -6.10
N TYR A 90 -5.18 -2.66 -6.93
CA TYR A 90 -3.89 -3.35 -7.00
C TYR A 90 -2.75 -2.37 -6.84
N VAL A 91 -1.64 -2.85 -6.27
CA VAL A 91 -0.44 -2.04 -6.07
C VAL A 91 0.28 -1.82 -7.40
N ILE A 92 0.52 -0.55 -7.72
CA ILE A 92 1.42 -0.16 -8.81
C ILE A 92 2.86 -0.15 -8.28
N GLY A 93 3.06 0.43 -7.09
CA GLY A 93 4.35 0.46 -6.40
C GLY A 93 4.23 1.06 -5.02
N ALA A 94 5.22 0.75 -4.18
CA ALA A 94 5.36 1.29 -2.84
C ALA A 94 6.78 1.83 -2.63
N GLY A 95 6.93 2.76 -1.70
CA GLY A 95 8.24 3.27 -1.32
C GLY A 95 8.22 3.95 0.03
N ARG A 96 9.27 3.70 0.82
CA ARG A 96 9.49 4.40 2.09
C ARG A 96 9.90 5.85 1.88
N ARG A 97 9.30 6.72 2.70
CA ARG A 97 9.61 8.14 2.80
C ARG A 97 10.18 8.42 4.19
N ASP A 98 11.35 9.04 4.21
CA ASP A 98 11.95 9.55 5.43
C ASP A 98 11.40 10.94 5.70
N GLY A 99 10.77 11.09 6.86
CA GLY A 99 10.10 12.30 7.32
C GLY A 99 10.74 12.82 8.59
N LEU A 100 12.07 12.76 8.68
CA LEU A 100 12.83 13.11 9.90
C LEU A 100 12.46 12.18 11.07
N GLY A 101 12.07 10.94 10.74
CA GLY A 101 11.65 9.88 11.64
C GLY A 101 10.25 10.03 12.23
N PHE A 102 9.74 11.24 12.50
CA PHE A 102 8.38 11.42 13.06
C PHE A 102 7.27 11.53 12.02
N TRP A 103 7.66 11.72 10.76
CA TRP A 103 6.78 11.60 9.59
C TRP A 103 7.20 10.47 8.68
N ASP A 104 7.99 9.51 9.16
CA ASP A 104 8.33 8.34 8.36
C ASP A 104 7.06 7.58 8.00
N HIS A 105 6.94 7.25 6.72
CA HIS A 105 5.79 6.56 6.19
C HIS A 105 6.13 5.78 4.93
N VAL A 106 5.29 4.82 4.60
CA VAL A 106 5.28 4.15 3.30
C VAL A 106 4.22 4.81 2.45
N GLU A 107 4.60 5.26 1.25
CA GLU A 107 3.65 5.69 0.24
C GLU A 107 3.36 4.54 -0.72
N VAL A 108 2.09 4.22 -0.92
CA VAL A 108 1.65 3.17 -1.85
C VAL A 108 0.77 3.81 -2.91
N THR A 109 1.08 3.51 -4.17
CA THR A 109 0.29 3.96 -5.33
C THR A 109 -0.55 2.81 -5.84
N LEU A 110 -1.86 3.07 -6.02
CA LEU A 110 -2.85 2.07 -6.38
C LEU A 110 -3.48 2.39 -7.73
N GLN A 111 -3.79 1.36 -8.52
CA GLN A 111 -4.53 1.46 -9.79
C GLN A 111 -6.04 1.42 -9.56
#